data_AF-A0A511CFG4-F1
#
_entry.id   AF-A0A511CFG4-F1
#
_cell.length_a   1.000
_cell.length_b   1.000
_cell.length_c   1.000
_cell.angle_alpha   90.00
_cell.angle_beta   90.00
_cell.angle_gamma   90.00
#
_symmetry.space_group_name_H-M   'P 1'
#
loop_
_entity.id
_entity.type
_entity.pdbx_description
1 polymer ?
#
loop_
_entity_poly.entity_id
_entity_poly.type
_entity_poly.pdbx_seq_one_letter_code
_entity_poly.pdbx_strand_id
1 'polypeptide(L)'
;MKIKLKIIFELISCLFLSIGFNAYAQNKTARTLDLYLLIGQSNMAGRGTVDAQSQETSEAILMLDKNNNWVVAKDPVHFDRASAGVGPAISFAKSMLEGKKNSQIGLIPCAWGGSPIKVWSPGAKYFDNFPYDEAVARAKVAMQSGVLKGILWHQGESDNDAKRAAVYLSKLKALVDNLRKDLNAPNLPFIAGEIGYFNKVNYINPIISQLPNEVANAAVVTAQDLTDGGDHLHFNTASARELGKRYAAAMKKLEGKTPEESNKSKAEKPKKVSLKKTAKAKVVLTFDDAEISHYNNVAPLLQKYGFKATFFVCDFPVKNAGEEKEFMNWNQIRELHKKGFEIGNHSGHHKNLTKLSPDKIKEEVKYIDDKCKEYGIPKPISFAYPGNRYDTISQRILKELGYQFARTGGAKYYKADKDSEFAIPSFTVISSDKYENRTLEALQNIKEEDILVLTFHGIPDILHPDYTTSIDFLKNILEYLKDKKYEVVAMKDLEK
;
A
#
# COMPACT_ATOMS: atom_id res chain seq x y z
N MET A 1 -61.95 -49.23 28.87
CA MET A 1 -61.05 -48.10 29.17
C MET A 1 -60.38 -47.67 27.86
N LYS A 2 -61.08 -46.86 27.05
CA LYS A 2 -60.71 -45.47 26.72
C LYS A 2 -59.24 -45.23 26.29
N ILE A 3 -59.09 -45.03 24.98
CA ILE A 3 -58.35 -43.92 24.30
C ILE A 3 -56.83 -43.81 24.52
N LYS A 4 -56.08 -44.12 23.45
CA LYS A 4 -55.11 -43.28 22.69
C LYS A 4 -54.40 -44.26 21.71
N LEU A 5 -54.69 -44.38 20.41
CA LEU A 5 -54.92 -43.46 19.28
C LEU A 5 -53.69 -42.61 18.90
N LYS A 6 -53.29 -42.80 17.64
CA LYS A 6 -52.63 -41.86 16.70
C LYS A 6 -51.10 -41.70 16.77
N ILE A 7 -50.42 -42.34 15.82
CA ILE A 7 -49.58 -41.76 14.74
C ILE A 7 -48.51 -42.80 14.34
N ILE A 8 -48.28 -42.92 13.03
CA ILE A 8 -47.37 -43.77 12.24
C ILE A 8 -48.18 -44.68 11.32
N PHE A 9 -48.98 -44.03 10.49
CA PHE A 9 -49.62 -44.58 9.30
C PHE A 9 -49.77 -43.43 8.31
N GLU A 10 -48.67 -42.98 7.73
CA GLU A 10 -48.65 -42.09 6.58
C GLU A 10 -47.27 -42.22 5.90
N LEU A 11 -47.31 -42.38 4.57
CA LEU A 11 -46.20 -42.23 3.61
C LEU A 11 -45.34 -43.47 3.29
N ILE A 12 -45.98 -44.64 3.11
CA ILE A 12 -45.57 -45.59 2.06
C ILE A 12 -46.73 -45.68 1.07
N SER A 13 -46.82 -44.67 0.20
CA SER A 13 -47.67 -44.68 -0.99
C SER A 13 -47.08 -43.68 -1.98
N CYS A 14 -47.18 -44.00 -3.27
CA CYS A 14 -46.59 -43.29 -4.43
C CYS A 14 -45.18 -43.74 -4.86
N LEU A 15 -45.03 -45.05 -5.08
CA LEU A 15 -44.17 -45.58 -6.15
C LEU A 15 -45.10 -45.86 -7.35
N PHE A 16 -45.03 -45.04 -8.41
CA PHE A 16 -45.20 -45.38 -9.84
C PHE A 16 -45.56 -44.14 -10.70
N LEU A 17 -44.93 -44.10 -11.89
CA LEU A 17 -45.29 -43.38 -13.12
C LEU A 17 -44.93 -41.89 -13.28
N SER A 18 -43.79 -41.64 -13.92
CA SER A 18 -43.77 -40.90 -15.19
C SER A 18 -42.44 -41.13 -15.93
N ILE A 19 -42.51 -41.95 -16.98
CA ILE A 19 -41.59 -41.89 -18.12
C ILE A 19 -41.96 -40.62 -18.88
N GLY A 20 -41.00 -39.71 -19.07
CA GLY A 20 -41.21 -38.48 -19.83
C GLY A 20 -39.88 -37.85 -20.21
N PHE A 21 -39.57 -37.91 -21.50
CA PHE A 21 -38.67 -37.04 -22.27
C PHE A 21 -37.61 -36.23 -21.51
N ASN A 22 -36.34 -36.58 -21.73
CA ASN A 22 -35.33 -35.54 -21.97
C ASN A 22 -34.54 -35.91 -23.23
N ALA A 23 -35.15 -35.58 -24.36
CA ALA A 23 -34.43 -35.36 -25.59
C ALA A 23 -33.59 -34.09 -25.46
N TYR A 24 -32.36 -34.14 -26.00
CA TYR A 24 -31.54 -32.99 -26.37
C TYR A 24 -31.24 -31.96 -25.27
N ALA A 25 -30.25 -32.26 -24.44
CA ALA A 25 -29.25 -31.25 -24.14
C ALA A 25 -27.99 -31.60 -24.93
N GLN A 26 -27.90 -31.07 -26.17
CA GLN A 26 -26.58 -30.80 -26.72
C GLN A 26 -25.84 -30.02 -25.64
N ASN A 27 -24.68 -30.54 -25.21
CA ASN A 27 -23.71 -29.80 -24.40
C ASN A 27 -23.34 -28.51 -25.17
N LYS A 28 -24.15 -27.46 -25.04
CA LYS A 28 -23.67 -26.09 -25.13
C LYS A 28 -22.72 -25.99 -23.94
N THR A 29 -21.44 -26.20 -24.19
CA THR A 29 -20.37 -25.86 -23.25
C THR A 29 -20.73 -24.52 -22.63
N ALA A 30 -21.10 -24.51 -21.34
CA ALA A 30 -21.57 -23.31 -20.68
C ALA A 30 -20.49 -22.23 -20.83
N ARG A 31 -20.84 -21.09 -21.42
CA ARG A 31 -19.89 -19.99 -21.60
C ARG A 31 -19.46 -19.52 -20.21
N THR A 32 -18.16 -19.43 -19.97
CA THR A 32 -17.66 -18.85 -18.72
C THR A 32 -17.80 -17.33 -18.81
N LEU A 33 -18.43 -16.72 -17.81
CA LEU A 33 -18.50 -15.26 -17.68
C LEU A 33 -17.25 -14.78 -16.93
N ASP A 34 -16.29 -14.23 -17.69
CA ASP A 34 -15.06 -13.66 -17.17
C ASP A 34 -15.32 -12.20 -16.75
N LEU A 35 -15.23 -11.93 -15.46
CA LEU A 35 -15.60 -10.65 -14.88
C LEU A 35 -14.39 -9.73 -14.70
N TYR A 36 -14.58 -8.43 -14.94
CA TYR A 36 -13.57 -7.41 -14.76
C TYR A 36 -14.12 -6.21 -14.00
N LEU A 37 -13.46 -5.88 -12.88
CA LEU A 37 -13.80 -4.72 -12.08
C LEU A 37 -13.17 -3.46 -12.66
N LEU A 38 -13.98 -2.44 -12.89
CA LEU A 38 -13.58 -1.18 -13.50
C LEU A 38 -13.68 -0.06 -12.47
N ILE A 39 -12.53 0.39 -11.94
CA ILE A 39 -12.46 1.36 -10.85
C ILE A 39 -11.51 2.51 -11.17
N GLY A 40 -11.65 3.62 -10.43
CA GLY A 40 -10.86 4.84 -10.61
C GLY A 40 -11.75 6.06 -10.80
N GLN A 41 -11.36 6.99 -11.67
CA GLN A 41 -12.08 8.26 -11.87
C GLN A 41 -12.61 8.45 -13.29
N SER A 42 -12.80 9.70 -13.71
CA SER A 42 -13.52 10.08 -14.93
C SER A 42 -12.99 9.44 -16.21
N ASN A 43 -11.68 9.22 -16.34
CA ASN A 43 -11.10 8.56 -17.52
C ASN A 43 -11.29 7.03 -17.54
N MET A 44 -11.51 6.37 -16.39
CA MET A 44 -12.08 4.99 -16.37
C MET A 44 -13.57 5.01 -16.72
N ALA A 45 -14.30 5.97 -16.14
CA ALA A 45 -15.73 6.09 -16.35
C ALA A 45 -16.08 6.38 -17.82
N GLY A 46 -15.22 7.15 -18.48
CA GLY A 46 -15.37 7.58 -19.87
C GLY A 46 -15.98 8.97 -19.95
N ARG A 47 -15.37 9.81 -20.79
CA ARG A 47 -15.83 11.17 -21.14
C ARG A 47 -15.70 11.48 -22.62
N GLY A 48 -15.26 10.50 -23.43
CA GLY A 48 -15.24 10.64 -24.88
C GLY A 48 -16.67 10.77 -25.44
N THR A 49 -16.81 11.51 -26.53
CA THR A 49 -18.08 11.64 -27.24
C THR A 49 -18.59 10.27 -27.73
N VAL A 50 -19.86 9.98 -27.43
CA VAL A 50 -20.57 8.81 -27.95
C VAL A 50 -20.82 9.00 -29.45
N ASP A 51 -20.44 8.02 -30.24
CA ASP A 51 -20.51 8.03 -31.71
C ASP A 51 -21.27 6.80 -32.26
N ALA A 52 -21.28 6.61 -33.58
CA ALA A 52 -21.94 5.46 -34.21
C ALA A 52 -21.36 4.11 -33.75
N GLN A 53 -20.04 4.00 -33.58
CA GLN A 53 -19.39 2.76 -33.12
C GLN A 53 -19.81 2.39 -31.69
N SER A 54 -20.21 3.37 -30.89
CA SER A 54 -20.70 3.18 -29.53
C SER A 54 -22.05 2.45 -29.47
N GLN A 55 -22.79 2.38 -30.59
CA GLN A 55 -24.04 1.64 -30.71
C GLN A 55 -23.83 0.16 -31.07
N GLU A 56 -22.62 -0.24 -31.47
CA GLU A 56 -22.30 -1.63 -31.77
C GLU A 56 -22.25 -2.47 -30.48
N THR A 57 -23.20 -3.39 -30.34
CA THR A 57 -23.30 -4.27 -29.17
C THR A 57 -22.97 -5.73 -29.52
N SER A 58 -22.66 -6.53 -28.50
CA SER A 58 -22.43 -7.96 -28.63
C SER A 58 -22.98 -8.67 -27.40
N GLU A 59 -23.78 -9.71 -27.59
CA GLU A 59 -24.26 -10.57 -26.49
C GLU A 59 -23.11 -11.28 -25.73
N ALA A 60 -21.89 -11.28 -26.30
CA ALA A 60 -20.71 -11.78 -25.63
C ALA A 60 -20.11 -10.79 -24.61
N ILE A 61 -20.56 -9.53 -24.59
CA ILE A 61 -20.09 -8.49 -23.67
C ILE A 61 -21.28 -7.99 -22.86
N LEU A 62 -21.24 -8.26 -21.56
CA LEU A 62 -22.25 -7.85 -20.59
C LEU A 62 -21.66 -6.79 -19.66
N MET A 63 -22.52 -5.98 -19.07
CA MET A 63 -22.19 -5.07 -17.98
C MET A 63 -23.26 -5.15 -16.89
N LEU A 64 -22.88 -4.88 -15.65
CA LEU A 64 -23.88 -4.59 -14.63
C LEU A 64 -24.44 -3.18 -14.83
N ASP A 65 -25.77 -3.05 -14.83
CA ASP A 65 -26.48 -1.76 -14.77
C ASP A 65 -26.49 -1.20 -13.35
N LYS A 66 -27.00 0.03 -13.15
CA LYS A 66 -27.06 0.68 -11.83
C LYS A 66 -27.78 -0.13 -10.73
N ASN A 67 -28.63 -1.09 -11.10
CA ASN A 67 -29.40 -1.94 -10.20
C ASN A 67 -28.76 -3.34 -10.01
N ASN A 68 -27.55 -3.55 -10.53
CA ASN A 68 -26.82 -4.83 -10.55
C ASN A 68 -27.48 -5.91 -11.44
N ASN A 69 -28.21 -5.54 -12.49
CA ASN A 69 -28.66 -6.49 -13.50
C ASN A 69 -27.64 -6.61 -14.63
N TRP A 70 -27.41 -7.83 -15.12
CA TRP A 70 -26.63 -8.06 -16.34
C TRP A 70 -27.41 -7.60 -17.57
N VAL A 71 -26.83 -6.67 -18.33
CA VAL A 71 -27.35 -6.20 -19.61
C VAL A 71 -26.27 -6.27 -20.68
N VAL A 72 -26.66 -6.29 -21.95
CA VAL A 72 -25.69 -6.17 -23.05
C VAL A 72 -24.96 -4.83 -22.93
N ALA A 73 -23.63 -4.87 -22.94
CA ALA A 73 -22.82 -3.69 -22.69
C ALA A 73 -22.84 -2.73 -23.88
N LYS A 74 -22.91 -1.43 -23.57
CA LYS A 74 -22.76 -0.33 -24.52
C LYS A 74 -22.16 0.89 -23.82
N ASP A 75 -21.55 1.79 -24.57
CA ASP A 75 -21.15 3.09 -24.01
C ASP A 75 -22.38 4.00 -23.84
N PRO A 76 -22.43 4.83 -22.77
CA PRO A 76 -21.52 4.86 -21.64
C PRO A 76 -21.67 3.64 -20.72
N VAL A 77 -20.56 3.00 -20.36
CA VAL A 77 -20.56 1.85 -19.44
C VAL A 77 -20.74 2.27 -17.98
N HIS A 78 -20.25 3.46 -17.62
CA HIS A 78 -20.44 4.00 -16.29
C HIS A 78 -21.63 4.97 -16.25
N PHE A 79 -22.18 5.13 -15.05
CA PHE A 79 -23.32 5.99 -14.75
C PHE A 79 -23.01 6.92 -13.56
N ASP A 80 -21.72 7.26 -13.39
CA ASP A 80 -21.23 8.08 -12.28
C ASP A 80 -21.73 9.53 -12.35
N ARG A 81 -21.86 10.06 -13.58
CA ARG A 81 -22.33 11.41 -13.87
C ARG A 81 -23.09 11.45 -15.20
N ALA A 82 -23.89 12.49 -15.39
CA ALA A 82 -24.57 12.75 -16.67
C ALA A 82 -23.60 12.94 -17.86
N SER A 83 -22.36 13.33 -17.58
CA SER A 83 -21.30 13.46 -18.59
C SER A 83 -20.55 12.17 -18.91
N ALA A 84 -21.01 11.01 -18.41
CA ALA A 84 -20.42 9.73 -18.77
C ALA A 84 -20.50 9.52 -20.30
N GLY A 85 -19.40 9.09 -20.89
CA GLY A 85 -19.22 8.90 -22.32
C GLY A 85 -18.45 7.63 -22.63
N VAL A 86 -17.74 7.63 -23.76
CA VAL A 86 -16.88 6.51 -24.16
C VAL A 86 -15.68 6.42 -23.23
N GLY A 87 -15.45 5.23 -22.69
CA GLY A 87 -14.30 4.86 -21.86
C GLY A 87 -13.52 3.67 -22.43
N PRO A 88 -12.56 3.11 -21.68
CA PRO A 88 -11.75 1.97 -22.14
C PRO A 88 -12.49 0.63 -22.11
N ALA A 89 -13.65 0.55 -21.46
CA ALA A 89 -14.28 -0.72 -21.08
C ALA A 89 -14.73 -1.60 -22.26
N ILE A 90 -15.45 -1.04 -23.24
CA ILE A 90 -15.97 -1.81 -24.38
C ILE A 90 -14.84 -2.29 -25.30
N SER A 91 -13.87 -1.42 -25.60
CA SER A 91 -12.71 -1.77 -26.44
C SER A 91 -11.81 -2.80 -25.75
N PHE A 92 -11.63 -2.70 -24.44
CA PHE A 92 -11.01 -3.75 -23.62
C PHE A 92 -11.74 -5.09 -23.79
N ALA A 93 -13.06 -5.11 -23.60
CA ALA A 93 -13.84 -6.35 -23.68
C ALA A 93 -13.81 -6.98 -25.09
N LYS A 94 -13.99 -6.16 -26.14
CA LYS A 94 -13.86 -6.60 -27.55
C LYS A 94 -12.48 -7.25 -27.77
N SER A 95 -11.42 -6.60 -27.30
CA SER A 95 -10.06 -7.13 -27.40
C SER A 95 -9.87 -8.42 -26.60
N MET A 96 -10.43 -8.54 -25.39
CA MET A 96 -10.31 -9.77 -24.58
C MET A 96 -11.00 -10.98 -25.21
N LEU A 97 -12.04 -10.77 -26.02
CA LEU A 97 -12.74 -11.84 -26.75
C LEU A 97 -11.99 -12.33 -28.00
N GLU A 98 -11.04 -11.56 -28.52
CA GLU A 98 -10.25 -11.98 -29.69
C GLU A 98 -9.55 -13.32 -29.42
N GLY A 99 -9.91 -14.35 -30.19
CA GLY A 99 -9.37 -15.70 -30.05
C GLY A 99 -10.09 -16.59 -29.03
N LYS A 100 -11.07 -16.09 -28.27
CA LYS A 100 -11.88 -16.88 -27.31
C LYS A 100 -13.25 -17.22 -27.89
N LYS A 101 -13.48 -18.48 -28.27
CA LYS A 101 -14.75 -18.92 -28.92
C LYS A 101 -15.91 -19.19 -27.96
N ASN A 102 -15.65 -19.35 -26.65
CA ASN A 102 -16.64 -19.79 -25.65
C ASN A 102 -16.60 -18.97 -24.33
N SER A 103 -16.25 -17.69 -24.40
CA SER A 103 -16.20 -16.80 -23.24
C SER A 103 -17.16 -15.63 -23.40
N GLN A 104 -17.75 -15.19 -22.29
CA GLN A 104 -18.40 -13.88 -22.20
C GLN A 104 -17.56 -12.99 -21.29
N ILE A 105 -17.57 -11.69 -21.55
CA ILE A 105 -16.93 -10.69 -20.69
C ILE A 105 -18.02 -9.98 -19.89
N GLY A 106 -17.88 -9.96 -18.56
CA GLY A 106 -18.75 -9.19 -17.67
C GLY A 106 -18.01 -7.97 -17.13
N LEU A 107 -18.51 -6.78 -17.43
CA LEU A 107 -17.95 -5.51 -16.98
C LEU A 107 -18.65 -5.04 -15.71
N ILE A 108 -17.87 -4.69 -14.68
CA ILE A 108 -18.38 -4.23 -13.39
C ILE A 108 -17.98 -2.75 -13.23
N PRO A 109 -18.82 -1.80 -13.68
CA PRO A 109 -18.52 -0.37 -13.61
C PRO A 109 -18.66 0.14 -12.17
N CYS A 110 -17.59 0.75 -11.66
CA CYS A 110 -17.51 1.31 -10.30
C CYS A 110 -16.71 2.62 -10.21
N ALA A 111 -16.18 3.15 -11.32
CA ALA A 111 -15.40 4.39 -11.29
C ALA A 111 -16.25 5.62 -10.92
N TRP A 112 -15.62 6.57 -10.21
CA TRP A 112 -16.26 7.78 -9.69
C TRP A 112 -15.47 9.04 -10.09
N GLY A 113 -16.06 9.90 -10.92
CA GLY A 113 -15.43 11.12 -11.42
C GLY A 113 -14.93 12.07 -10.33
N GLY A 114 -13.65 12.45 -10.44
CA GLY A 114 -12.95 13.36 -9.52
C GLY A 114 -12.51 12.73 -8.19
N SER A 115 -12.72 11.42 -8.00
CA SER A 115 -12.33 10.75 -6.76
C SER A 115 -10.79 10.70 -6.62
N PRO A 116 -10.23 11.25 -5.53
CA PRO A 116 -8.80 11.07 -5.23
C PRO A 116 -8.55 9.69 -4.62
N ILE A 117 -7.33 9.16 -4.71
CA ILE A 117 -7.01 7.81 -4.22
C ILE A 117 -7.30 7.62 -2.72
N LYS A 118 -7.32 8.70 -1.93
CA LYS A 118 -7.66 8.65 -0.50
C LYS A 118 -9.09 8.16 -0.20
N VAL A 119 -10.02 8.20 -1.15
CA VAL A 119 -11.39 7.70 -0.97
C VAL A 119 -11.56 6.26 -1.45
N TRP A 120 -10.50 5.68 -2.00
CA TRP A 120 -10.43 4.29 -2.43
C TRP A 120 -9.82 3.42 -1.33
N SER A 121 -10.40 3.52 -0.13
CA SER A 121 -10.04 2.71 1.04
C SER A 121 -11.29 2.32 1.83
N PRO A 122 -11.28 1.20 2.57
CA PRO A 122 -12.44 0.75 3.35
C PRO A 122 -13.05 1.85 4.23
N GLY A 123 -14.35 2.06 4.13
CA GLY A 123 -15.13 3.03 4.91
C GLY A 123 -14.92 4.50 4.52
N ALA A 124 -14.15 4.80 3.47
CA ALA A 124 -13.89 6.18 3.08
C ALA A 124 -15.06 6.78 2.26
N LYS A 125 -15.66 7.84 2.82
CA LYS A 125 -16.78 8.55 2.18
C LYS A 125 -16.30 9.49 1.07
N TYR A 126 -17.07 9.56 -0.01
CA TYR A 126 -16.95 10.56 -1.07
C TYR A 126 -18.34 11.08 -1.44
N PHE A 127 -18.64 12.32 -1.07
CA PHE A 127 -20.00 12.87 -1.04
C PHE A 127 -20.93 11.99 -0.20
N ASP A 128 -21.94 11.38 -0.79
CA ASP A 128 -22.89 10.48 -0.14
C ASP A 128 -22.65 9.01 -0.47
N ASN A 129 -21.52 8.70 -1.10
CA ASN A 129 -21.15 7.38 -1.56
C ASN A 129 -19.86 6.89 -0.87
N PHE A 130 -19.56 5.61 -1.04
CA PHE A 130 -18.37 4.93 -0.52
C PHE A 130 -17.68 4.16 -1.65
N PRO A 131 -16.83 4.80 -2.47
CA PRO A 131 -16.35 4.24 -3.73
C PRO A 131 -15.71 2.85 -3.61
N TYR A 132 -14.89 2.65 -2.57
CA TYR A 132 -14.27 1.35 -2.31
C TYR A 132 -15.31 0.29 -1.91
N ASP A 133 -16.13 0.57 -0.91
CA ASP A 133 -17.06 -0.39 -0.34
C ASP A 133 -18.15 -0.79 -1.35
N GLU A 134 -18.63 0.18 -2.13
CA GLU A 134 -19.56 -0.05 -3.23
C GLU A 134 -18.95 -0.91 -4.35
N ALA A 135 -17.68 -0.68 -4.71
CA ALA A 135 -16.99 -1.49 -5.69
C ALA A 135 -16.84 -2.95 -5.23
N VAL A 136 -16.48 -3.17 -3.96
CA VAL A 136 -16.39 -4.52 -3.38
C VAL A 136 -17.77 -5.19 -3.34
N ALA A 137 -18.81 -4.49 -2.87
CA ALA A 137 -20.16 -5.02 -2.81
C ALA A 137 -20.68 -5.41 -4.21
N ARG A 138 -20.48 -4.55 -5.19
CA ARG A 138 -20.90 -4.76 -6.57
C ARG A 138 -20.12 -5.89 -7.26
N ALA A 139 -18.81 -6.00 -6.99
CA ALA A 139 -18.02 -7.13 -7.46
C ALA A 139 -18.48 -8.46 -6.85
N LYS A 140 -18.83 -8.49 -5.55
CA LYS A 140 -19.39 -9.69 -4.89
C LYS A 140 -20.72 -10.13 -5.49
N VAL A 141 -21.58 -9.18 -5.89
CA VAL A 141 -22.81 -9.50 -6.64
C VAL A 141 -22.47 -10.11 -8.00
N ALA A 142 -21.56 -9.49 -8.76
CA ALA A 142 -21.14 -9.99 -10.07
C ALA A 142 -20.57 -11.42 -10.01
N MET A 143 -19.76 -11.72 -8.98
CA MET A 143 -19.11 -13.01 -8.75
C MET A 143 -20.10 -14.18 -8.52
N GLN A 144 -21.39 -13.90 -8.31
CA GLN A 144 -22.43 -14.94 -8.27
C GLN A 144 -22.74 -15.51 -9.66
N SER A 145 -22.39 -14.79 -10.73
CA SER A 145 -22.70 -15.16 -12.12
C SER A 145 -21.46 -15.50 -12.95
N GLY A 146 -20.25 -15.31 -12.41
CA GLY A 146 -19.01 -15.45 -13.17
C GLY A 146 -17.76 -15.45 -12.29
N VAL A 147 -16.59 -15.50 -12.93
CA VAL A 147 -15.30 -15.54 -12.25
C VAL A 147 -14.59 -14.21 -12.42
N LEU A 148 -14.18 -13.58 -11.31
CA LEU A 148 -13.39 -12.36 -11.35
C LEU A 148 -11.98 -12.65 -11.89
N LYS A 149 -11.66 -12.11 -13.07
CA LYS A 149 -10.41 -12.33 -13.80
C LYS A 149 -9.41 -11.18 -13.68
N GLY A 150 -9.87 -9.97 -13.40
CA GLY A 150 -8.96 -8.86 -13.17
C GLY A 150 -9.63 -7.56 -12.76
N ILE A 151 -8.78 -6.60 -12.42
CA ILE A 151 -9.17 -5.24 -12.07
C ILE A 151 -8.46 -4.28 -13.03
N LEU A 152 -9.22 -3.32 -13.58
CA LEU A 152 -8.69 -2.17 -14.30
C LEU A 152 -8.84 -0.94 -13.40
N TRP A 153 -7.74 -0.24 -13.20
CA TRP A 153 -7.64 0.98 -12.41
C TRP A 153 -7.16 2.13 -13.26
N HIS A 154 -7.96 3.19 -13.36
CA HIS A 154 -7.51 4.42 -14.00
C HIS A 154 -7.86 5.64 -13.16
N GLN A 155 -6.86 6.17 -12.46
CA GLN A 155 -6.99 7.31 -11.57
C GLN A 155 -5.63 7.95 -11.36
N GLY A 156 -5.66 9.23 -10.98
CA GLY A 156 -4.48 9.95 -10.54
C GLY A 156 -4.54 11.44 -10.78
N GLU A 157 -5.41 11.91 -11.69
CA GLU A 157 -5.52 13.32 -12.05
C GLU A 157 -5.93 14.16 -10.83
N SER A 158 -6.79 13.61 -9.96
CA SER A 158 -7.18 14.23 -8.69
C SER A 158 -6.09 14.18 -7.61
N ASP A 159 -4.94 13.57 -7.88
CA ASP A 159 -3.77 13.48 -7.00
C ASP A 159 -2.50 14.02 -7.68
N ASN A 160 -2.62 14.65 -8.86
CA ASN A 160 -1.50 15.12 -9.67
C ASN A 160 -0.90 16.44 -9.16
N ASP A 161 -0.41 16.41 -7.93
CA ASP A 161 0.52 17.40 -7.38
C ASP A 161 1.58 16.69 -6.53
N ALA A 162 2.71 17.36 -6.30
CA ALA A 162 3.85 16.78 -5.60
C ALA A 162 3.51 16.15 -4.24
N LYS A 163 2.60 16.75 -3.45
CA LYS A 163 2.28 16.28 -2.09
C LYS A 163 1.43 15.02 -2.12
N ARG A 164 0.38 14.99 -2.95
CA ARG A 164 -0.49 13.82 -3.09
C ARG A 164 0.20 12.68 -3.84
N ALA A 165 0.98 13.01 -4.87
CA ALA A 165 1.81 12.07 -5.61
C ALA A 165 2.79 11.33 -4.69
N ALA A 166 3.46 12.02 -3.75
CA ALA A 166 4.44 11.43 -2.84
C ALA A 166 3.92 10.21 -2.03
N VAL A 167 2.61 10.15 -1.76
CA VAL A 167 1.99 9.02 -1.04
C VAL A 167 1.17 8.10 -1.94
N TYR A 168 1.07 8.40 -3.23
CA TYR A 168 0.16 7.76 -4.16
C TYR A 168 0.41 6.25 -4.30
N LEU A 169 1.66 5.83 -4.53
CA LEU A 169 2.00 4.41 -4.70
C LEU A 169 1.65 3.59 -3.46
N SER A 170 1.91 4.11 -2.26
CA SER A 170 1.57 3.41 -1.01
C SER A 170 0.07 3.17 -0.86
N LYS A 171 -0.74 4.15 -1.26
CA LYS A 171 -2.20 4.04 -1.25
C LYS A 171 -2.71 3.11 -2.34
N LEU A 172 -2.07 3.11 -3.51
CA LEU A 172 -2.39 2.20 -4.59
C LEU A 172 -2.10 0.75 -4.21
N LYS A 173 -0.95 0.47 -3.56
CA LYS A 173 -0.65 -0.85 -3.00
C LYS A 173 -1.73 -1.29 -2.01
N ALA A 174 -2.04 -0.43 -1.03
CA ALA A 174 -3.09 -0.73 -0.05
C ALA A 174 -4.46 -0.98 -0.69
N LEU A 175 -4.82 -0.23 -1.73
CA LEU A 175 -6.04 -0.47 -2.51
C LEU A 175 -6.02 -1.88 -3.13
N VAL A 176 -4.92 -2.27 -3.79
CA VAL A 176 -4.81 -3.60 -4.40
C VAL A 176 -4.94 -4.69 -3.34
N ASP A 177 -4.22 -4.56 -2.23
CA ASP A 177 -4.21 -5.54 -1.14
C ASP A 177 -5.60 -5.69 -0.51
N ASN A 178 -6.26 -4.57 -0.22
CA ASN A 178 -7.61 -4.57 0.33
C ASN A 178 -8.61 -5.22 -0.65
N LEU A 179 -8.57 -4.88 -1.94
CA LEU A 179 -9.44 -5.49 -2.96
C LEU A 179 -9.22 -6.99 -3.05
N ARG A 180 -7.96 -7.44 -3.12
CA ARG A 180 -7.62 -8.87 -3.18
C ARG A 180 -8.09 -9.62 -1.95
N LYS A 181 -7.95 -9.02 -0.77
CA LYS A 181 -8.44 -9.59 0.49
C LYS A 181 -9.97 -9.67 0.51
N ASP A 182 -10.64 -8.55 0.29
CA ASP A 182 -12.09 -8.44 0.49
C ASP A 182 -12.90 -9.16 -0.59
N LEU A 183 -12.29 -9.39 -1.76
CA LEU A 183 -12.83 -10.21 -2.85
C LEU A 183 -12.34 -11.66 -2.82
N ASN A 184 -11.55 -12.04 -1.80
CA ASN A 184 -10.95 -13.37 -1.66
C ASN A 184 -10.23 -13.86 -2.93
N ALA A 185 -9.42 -12.98 -3.52
CA ALA A 185 -8.74 -13.18 -4.79
C ALA A 185 -7.25 -12.72 -4.68
N PRO A 186 -6.40 -13.43 -3.92
CA PRO A 186 -5.05 -12.99 -3.54
C PRO A 186 -4.09 -12.77 -4.73
N ASN A 187 -4.34 -13.43 -5.86
CA ASN A 187 -3.51 -13.33 -7.07
C ASN A 187 -4.24 -12.62 -8.21
N LEU A 188 -5.30 -11.86 -7.94
CA LEU A 188 -6.09 -11.24 -9.01
C LEU A 188 -5.25 -10.23 -9.82
N PRO A 189 -5.15 -10.37 -11.17
CA PRO A 189 -4.50 -9.39 -12.02
C PRO A 189 -5.01 -7.97 -11.79
N PHE A 190 -4.09 -7.01 -11.63
CA PHE A 190 -4.43 -5.60 -11.45
C PHE A 190 -3.68 -4.73 -12.44
N ILE A 191 -4.39 -3.98 -13.29
CA ILE A 191 -3.76 -3.14 -14.30
C ILE A 191 -4.09 -1.69 -14.02
N ALA A 192 -3.05 -0.87 -13.89
CA ALA A 192 -3.18 0.57 -13.78
C ALA A 192 -2.89 1.25 -15.13
N GLY A 193 -3.59 2.34 -15.44
CA GLY A 193 -3.26 3.19 -16.57
C GLY A 193 -2.55 4.45 -16.13
N GLU A 194 -1.56 4.87 -16.92
CA GLU A 194 -1.02 6.22 -16.84
C GLU A 194 -2.11 7.26 -17.10
N ILE A 195 -2.07 8.38 -16.37
CA ILE A 195 -2.93 9.54 -16.66
C ILE A 195 -2.46 10.24 -17.94
N GLY A 196 -3.35 11.00 -18.59
CA GLY A 196 -3.05 11.73 -19.81
C GLY A 196 -1.89 12.72 -19.66
N TYR A 197 -1.10 12.88 -20.73
CA TYR A 197 0.06 13.78 -20.78
C TYR A 197 -0.30 15.23 -21.15
N PHE A 198 -1.58 15.59 -21.04
CA PHE A 198 -2.14 16.90 -21.41
C PHE A 198 -1.74 18.02 -20.44
N ASN A 199 -1.36 17.63 -19.21
CA ASN A 199 -0.91 18.55 -18.17
C ASN A 199 0.59 18.87 -18.31
N LYS A 200 0.96 20.14 -18.08
CA LYS A 200 2.37 20.59 -18.15
C LYS A 200 3.30 19.90 -17.15
N VAL A 201 2.77 19.43 -16.02
CA VAL A 201 3.54 18.69 -15.02
C VAL A 201 2.79 17.43 -14.62
N ASN A 202 3.47 16.29 -14.71
CA ASN A 202 2.93 14.98 -14.41
C ASN A 202 3.72 14.34 -13.26
N TYR A 203 3.14 14.40 -12.06
CA TYR A 203 3.72 13.81 -10.85
C TYR A 203 3.33 12.34 -10.67
N ILE A 204 2.31 11.86 -11.38
CA ILE A 204 1.68 10.56 -11.12
C ILE A 204 2.26 9.45 -11.98
N ASN A 205 2.48 9.65 -13.28
CA ASN A 205 2.98 8.59 -14.17
C ASN A 205 4.36 8.04 -13.75
N PRO A 206 5.32 8.86 -13.29
CA PRO A 206 6.56 8.35 -12.71
C PRO A 206 6.36 7.47 -11.47
N ILE A 207 5.21 7.56 -10.81
CA ILE A 207 4.85 6.81 -9.61
C ILE A 207 4.05 5.55 -9.96
N ILE A 208 3.03 5.67 -10.83
CA ILE A 208 2.24 4.54 -11.31
C ILE A 208 3.13 3.51 -12.02
N SER A 209 4.09 3.95 -12.82
CA SER A 209 5.04 3.06 -13.53
C SER A 209 5.85 2.14 -12.60
N GLN A 210 5.93 2.45 -11.30
CA GLN A 210 6.60 1.61 -10.31
C GLN A 210 5.73 0.44 -9.83
N LEU A 211 4.40 0.48 -10.04
CA LEU A 211 3.44 -0.50 -9.54
C LEU A 211 3.82 -1.97 -9.84
N PRO A 212 4.24 -2.36 -11.06
CA PRO A 212 4.55 -3.76 -11.37
C PRO A 212 5.76 -4.30 -10.60
N ASN A 213 6.61 -3.41 -10.09
CA ASN A 213 7.77 -3.79 -9.27
C ASN A 213 7.40 -4.01 -7.79
N GLU A 214 6.25 -3.49 -7.37
CA GLU A 214 5.83 -3.42 -5.97
C GLU A 214 4.61 -4.29 -5.66
N VAL A 215 3.86 -4.68 -6.69
CA VAL A 215 2.64 -5.47 -6.59
C VAL A 215 2.74 -6.65 -7.56
N ALA A 216 2.78 -7.86 -7.02
CA ALA A 216 2.77 -9.08 -7.82
C ALA A 216 1.49 -9.14 -8.68
N ASN A 217 1.61 -9.71 -9.87
CA ASN A 217 0.53 -9.80 -10.86
C ASN A 217 -0.15 -8.44 -11.15
N ALA A 218 0.65 -7.38 -11.24
CA ALA A 218 0.20 -6.07 -11.69
C ALA A 218 0.95 -5.60 -12.94
N ALA A 219 0.29 -4.76 -13.72
CA ALA A 219 0.87 -4.14 -14.93
C ALA A 219 0.46 -2.67 -15.04
N VAL A 220 1.18 -1.92 -15.86
CA VAL A 220 0.87 -0.53 -16.19
C VAL A 220 0.73 -0.39 -17.70
N VAL A 221 -0.26 0.38 -18.16
CA VAL A 221 -0.45 0.72 -19.57
C VAL A 221 -0.18 2.20 -19.80
N THR A 222 0.53 2.51 -20.90
CA THR A 222 0.97 3.87 -21.19
C THR A 222 -0.09 4.72 -21.87
N ALA A 223 -0.05 6.03 -21.61
CA ALA A 223 -0.91 7.06 -22.21
C ALA A 223 -0.15 8.09 -23.06
N GLN A 224 1.13 7.86 -23.39
CA GLN A 224 2.06 8.86 -23.93
C GLN A 224 1.66 9.50 -25.28
N ASP A 225 0.94 8.77 -26.12
CA ASP A 225 0.49 9.16 -27.46
C ASP A 225 -1.03 9.37 -27.55
N LEU A 226 -1.73 9.25 -26.42
CA LEU A 226 -3.16 9.48 -26.33
C LEU A 226 -3.43 10.99 -26.30
N THR A 227 -4.61 11.40 -26.75
CA THR A 227 -5.05 12.80 -26.91
C THR A 227 -6.35 13.08 -26.15
N ASP A 228 -6.56 14.32 -25.75
CA ASP A 228 -7.76 14.77 -25.04
C ASP A 228 -8.88 15.23 -25.98
N GLY A 229 -10.06 15.50 -25.40
CA GLY A 229 -11.22 16.07 -26.08
C GLY A 229 -11.20 17.60 -26.25
N GLY A 230 -10.11 18.27 -25.89
CA GLY A 230 -9.96 19.73 -25.91
C GLY A 230 -10.09 20.41 -24.54
N ASP A 231 -10.37 19.64 -23.48
CA ASP A 231 -10.45 20.14 -22.10
C ASP A 231 -9.15 19.96 -21.30
N HIS A 232 -8.13 19.39 -21.95
CA HIS A 232 -6.81 19.07 -21.38
C HIS A 232 -6.84 18.16 -20.15
N LEU A 233 -7.90 17.37 -20.00
CA LEU A 233 -8.09 16.49 -18.84
C LEU A 233 -8.57 15.10 -19.23
N HIS A 234 -9.55 15.01 -20.13
CA HIS A 234 -10.19 13.76 -20.45
C HIS A 234 -9.79 13.25 -21.83
N PHE A 235 -9.49 11.95 -21.92
CA PHE A 235 -9.21 11.30 -23.20
C PHE A 235 -10.40 11.47 -24.14
N ASN A 236 -10.11 11.80 -25.40
CA ASN A 236 -11.12 11.72 -26.45
C ASN A 236 -11.49 10.25 -26.73
N THR A 237 -12.56 10.07 -27.52
CA THR A 237 -13.12 8.76 -27.87
C THR A 237 -12.09 7.79 -28.46
N ALA A 238 -11.26 8.26 -29.40
CA ALA A 238 -10.24 7.42 -30.03
C ALA A 238 -9.19 6.95 -29.01
N SER A 239 -8.75 7.85 -28.14
CA SER A 239 -7.75 7.60 -27.12
C SER A 239 -8.26 6.67 -26.02
N ALA A 240 -9.51 6.84 -25.58
CA ALA A 240 -10.14 5.94 -24.62
C ALA A 240 -10.23 4.51 -25.16
N ARG A 241 -10.55 4.35 -26.46
CA ARG A 241 -10.58 3.03 -27.12
C ARG A 241 -9.19 2.40 -27.23
N GLU A 242 -8.19 3.18 -27.59
CA GLU A 242 -6.82 2.70 -27.68
C GLU A 242 -6.30 2.28 -26.30
N LEU A 243 -6.59 3.06 -25.26
CA LEU A 243 -6.27 2.69 -23.88
C LEU A 243 -6.90 1.35 -23.47
N GLY A 244 -8.16 1.10 -23.84
CA GLY A 244 -8.81 -0.19 -23.59
C GLY A 244 -8.14 -1.38 -24.27
N LYS A 245 -7.67 -1.23 -25.51
CA LYS A 245 -6.86 -2.27 -26.19
C LYS A 245 -5.55 -2.53 -25.44
N ARG A 246 -4.89 -1.49 -24.94
CA ARG A 246 -3.65 -1.62 -24.14
C ARG A 246 -3.90 -2.36 -22.84
N TYR A 247 -5.00 -2.04 -22.14
CA TYR A 247 -5.43 -2.80 -20.96
C TYR A 247 -5.62 -4.28 -21.28
N ALA A 248 -6.27 -4.60 -22.40
CA ALA A 248 -6.51 -5.99 -22.79
C ALA A 248 -5.21 -6.74 -23.11
N ALA A 249 -4.30 -6.10 -23.84
CA ALA A 249 -2.98 -6.67 -24.14
C ALA A 249 -2.19 -6.95 -22.85
N ALA A 250 -2.21 -6.03 -21.88
CA ALA A 250 -1.57 -6.23 -20.58
C ALA A 250 -2.25 -7.34 -19.76
N MET A 251 -3.59 -7.42 -19.80
CA MET A 251 -4.36 -8.45 -19.09
C MET A 251 -4.07 -9.85 -19.63
N LYS A 252 -4.10 -10.03 -20.95
CA LYS A 252 -3.76 -11.30 -21.60
C LYS A 252 -2.34 -11.78 -21.22
N LYS A 253 -1.38 -10.87 -21.07
CA LYS A 253 -0.01 -11.20 -20.63
C LYS A 253 0.06 -11.70 -19.18
N LEU A 254 -0.86 -11.24 -18.32
CA LEU A 254 -0.94 -11.68 -16.93
C LEU A 254 -1.75 -13.00 -16.80
N GLU A 255 -2.83 -13.17 -17.58
CA GLU A 255 -3.62 -14.41 -17.61
C GLU A 255 -2.83 -15.64 -18.10
N GLY A 256 -1.82 -15.43 -18.96
CA GLY A 256 -0.99 -16.50 -19.52
C GLY A 256 0.08 -17.08 -18.58
N LYS A 257 0.21 -16.59 -17.33
CA LYS A 257 1.20 -17.08 -16.37
C LYS A 257 0.54 -18.04 -15.38
N THR A 258 1.00 -19.29 -15.32
CA THR A 258 0.60 -20.21 -14.25
C THR A 258 1.18 -19.77 -12.89
N PRO A 259 0.56 -20.14 -11.74
CA PRO A 259 1.07 -19.77 -10.42
C PRO A 259 2.55 -20.14 -10.19
N GLU A 260 3.03 -21.23 -10.80
CA GLU A 260 4.43 -21.69 -10.72
C GLU A 260 5.41 -20.88 -11.58
N GLU A 261 4.95 -20.26 -12.67
CA GLU A 261 5.80 -19.47 -13.58
C GLU A 261 5.95 -18.01 -13.12
N SER A 262 5.09 -17.54 -12.20
CA SER A 262 5.26 -16.23 -11.56
C SER A 262 6.56 -16.10 -10.74
N ASN A 263 7.20 -17.22 -10.40
CA ASN A 263 8.47 -17.31 -9.69
C ASN A 263 9.71 -17.56 -10.57
N LYS A 264 9.58 -17.53 -11.91
CA LYS A 264 10.71 -17.75 -12.83
C LYS A 264 10.72 -16.75 -13.99
N SER A 265 10.98 -15.47 -13.70
CA SER A 265 11.49 -14.56 -14.74
C SER A 265 12.43 -13.49 -14.20
N LYS A 266 13.69 -13.88 -13.94
CA LYS A 266 14.83 -12.98 -14.08
C LYS A 266 16.02 -13.75 -14.64
N ALA A 267 16.17 -13.70 -15.96
CA ALA A 267 17.47 -13.86 -16.60
C ALA A 267 17.41 -13.21 -17.99
N GLU A 268 17.84 -11.95 -18.08
CA GLU A 268 18.67 -11.52 -19.20
C GLU A 268 19.50 -10.29 -18.79
N LYS A 269 20.79 -10.35 -19.11
CA LYS A 269 21.85 -9.42 -18.70
C LYS A 269 21.92 -8.22 -19.64
N PRO A 270 22.30 -7.02 -19.15
CA PRO A 270 23.14 -6.11 -19.89
C PRO A 270 24.58 -6.10 -19.35
N LYS A 271 25.45 -5.50 -20.15
CA LYS A 271 26.91 -5.68 -20.22
C LYS A 271 27.68 -5.10 -19.02
N LYS A 272 28.87 -5.70 -18.83
CA LYS A 272 30.01 -5.33 -17.96
C LYS A 272 30.07 -3.84 -17.58
N VAL A 273 29.98 -3.58 -16.27
CA VAL A 273 30.62 -2.43 -15.59
C VAL A 273 31.41 -2.98 -14.40
N SER A 274 32.58 -2.40 -14.15
CA SER A 274 33.65 -2.89 -13.29
C SER A 274 33.24 -3.17 -11.83
N LEU A 275 33.84 -4.23 -11.26
CA LEU A 275 33.72 -4.67 -9.87
C LEU A 275 34.09 -3.56 -8.88
N LYS A 276 33.09 -3.00 -8.18
CA LYS A 276 33.28 -2.40 -6.84
C LYS A 276 32.82 -3.44 -5.81
N LYS A 277 33.52 -3.50 -4.66
CA LYS A 277 33.23 -4.36 -3.51
C LYS A 277 31.73 -4.49 -3.27
N THR A 278 31.23 -5.73 -3.13
CA THR A 278 29.83 -6.05 -2.83
C THR A 278 29.38 -5.30 -1.57
N ALA A 279 28.48 -4.33 -1.70
CA ALA A 279 27.91 -3.58 -0.59
C ALA A 279 26.89 -4.48 0.13
N LYS A 280 26.92 -4.48 1.47
CA LYS A 280 25.92 -5.19 2.27
C LYS A 280 24.73 -4.27 2.49
N ALA A 281 23.52 -4.84 2.52
CA ALA A 281 22.32 -4.06 2.85
C ALA A 281 22.44 -3.47 4.27
N LYS A 282 22.12 -2.18 4.40
CA LYS A 282 22.25 -1.42 5.66
C LYS A 282 20.95 -1.40 6.43
N VAL A 283 21.01 -1.72 7.72
CA VAL A 283 19.86 -1.64 8.64
C VAL A 283 20.21 -0.70 9.78
N VAL A 284 19.29 0.20 10.10
CA VAL A 284 19.39 1.11 11.24
C VAL A 284 18.35 0.73 12.27
N LEU A 285 18.80 0.48 13.50
CA LEU A 285 17.93 0.18 14.63
C LEU A 285 17.77 1.44 15.47
N THR A 286 16.52 1.89 15.63
CA THR A 286 16.18 3.11 16.36
C THR A 286 15.18 2.82 17.46
N PHE A 287 15.38 3.44 18.62
CA PHE A 287 14.59 3.21 19.83
C PHE A 287 14.12 4.56 20.38
N ASP A 288 12.81 4.77 20.47
CA ASP A 288 12.19 6.05 20.84
C ASP A 288 11.73 6.06 22.31
N ASP A 289 11.55 7.26 22.86
CA ASP A 289 10.91 7.54 24.15
C ASP A 289 11.73 7.29 25.41
N ALA A 290 12.97 6.79 25.28
CA ALA A 290 13.85 6.51 26.41
C ALA A 290 13.30 5.51 27.43
N GLU A 291 12.47 4.55 27.00
CA GLU A 291 11.94 3.47 27.84
C GLU A 291 13.04 2.70 28.60
N ILE A 292 12.82 2.38 29.87
CA ILE A 292 13.81 1.70 30.74
C ILE A 292 14.23 0.32 30.20
N SER A 293 13.34 -0.32 29.46
CA SER A 293 13.57 -1.59 28.77
C SER A 293 14.71 -1.50 27.74
N HIS A 294 15.00 -0.30 27.21
CA HIS A 294 16.16 -0.07 26.34
C HIS A 294 17.48 -0.34 27.05
N TYR A 295 17.60 0.12 28.29
CA TYR A 295 18.80 -0.10 29.10
C TYR A 295 18.89 -1.55 29.58
N ASN A 296 17.79 -2.09 30.12
CA ASN A 296 17.77 -3.39 30.76
C ASN A 296 17.84 -4.56 29.76
N ASN A 297 17.15 -4.45 28.63
CA ASN A 297 16.94 -5.57 27.71
C ASN A 297 17.64 -5.35 26.37
N VAL A 298 17.49 -4.18 25.76
CA VAL A 298 17.93 -3.92 24.39
C VAL A 298 19.45 -3.77 24.30
N ALA A 299 20.04 -2.90 25.12
CA ALA A 299 21.47 -2.62 25.06
C ALA A 299 22.34 -3.87 25.26
N PRO A 300 22.07 -4.77 26.24
CA PRO A 300 22.79 -6.03 26.36
C PRO A 300 22.66 -6.94 25.13
N LEU A 301 21.48 -7.00 24.52
CA LEU A 301 21.27 -7.78 23.30
C LEU A 301 22.07 -7.21 22.13
N LEU A 302 21.99 -5.90 21.89
CA LEU A 302 22.76 -5.26 20.80
C LEU A 302 24.27 -5.45 20.99
N GLN A 303 24.79 -5.33 22.21
CA GLN A 303 26.19 -5.61 22.52
C GLN A 303 26.56 -7.08 22.23
N LYS A 304 25.70 -8.04 22.60
CA LYS A 304 25.90 -9.47 22.29
C LYS A 304 26.01 -9.74 20.79
N TYR A 305 25.24 -9.03 19.97
CA TYR A 305 25.27 -9.15 18.51
C TYR A 305 26.34 -8.28 17.83
N GLY A 306 26.97 -7.36 18.57
CA GLY A 306 27.95 -6.40 18.02
C GLY A 306 27.31 -5.35 17.11
N PHE A 307 26.01 -5.07 17.28
CA PHE A 307 25.27 -4.12 16.47
C PHE A 307 25.26 -2.73 17.07
N LYS A 308 25.31 -1.73 16.20
CA LYS A 308 25.11 -0.32 16.56
C LYS A 308 23.62 0.03 16.52
N ALA A 309 23.25 1.11 17.20
CA ALA A 309 21.89 1.62 17.24
C ALA A 309 21.86 3.08 17.67
N THR A 310 20.70 3.71 17.46
CA THR A 310 20.38 5.07 17.91
C THR A 310 19.23 5.05 18.91
N PHE A 311 19.44 5.62 20.09
CA PHE A 311 18.41 5.82 21.10
C PHE A 311 17.97 7.28 21.07
N PHE A 312 16.74 7.54 20.61
CA PHE A 312 16.14 8.87 20.58
C PHE A 312 15.50 9.17 21.93
N VAL A 313 16.13 10.05 22.70
CA VAL A 313 15.76 10.30 24.10
C VAL A 313 14.97 11.59 24.28
N CYS A 314 14.08 11.58 25.28
CA CYS A 314 13.31 12.71 25.76
C CYS A 314 13.08 12.55 27.27
N ASP A 315 12.69 13.63 27.97
CA ASP A 315 12.07 13.53 29.29
C ASP A 315 10.56 13.35 29.08
N PHE A 316 10.15 12.08 28.89
CA PHE A 316 8.77 11.75 28.54
C PHE A 316 7.79 12.20 29.64
N PRO A 317 6.66 12.86 29.27
CA PRO A 317 5.71 13.34 30.25
C PRO A 317 4.94 12.18 30.89
N VAL A 318 5.12 11.99 32.20
CA VAL A 318 4.38 11.03 33.01
C VAL A 318 3.07 11.62 33.56
N LYS A 319 2.03 10.78 33.69
CA LYS A 319 0.72 11.21 34.20
C LYS A 319 0.52 10.84 35.66
N ASN A 320 1.07 9.70 36.08
CA ASN A 320 0.93 9.18 37.43
C ASN A 320 2.28 9.04 38.12
N ALA A 321 2.31 9.24 39.43
CA ALA A 321 3.51 9.02 40.22
C ALA A 321 3.95 7.55 40.16
N GLY A 322 5.24 7.31 39.93
CA GLY A 322 5.83 5.99 39.77
C GLY A 322 6.11 5.62 38.31
N GLU A 323 5.41 6.22 37.34
CA GLU A 323 5.64 5.97 35.91
C GLU A 323 7.03 6.43 35.45
N GLU A 324 7.65 7.38 36.16
CA GLU A 324 9.01 7.84 35.85
C GLU A 324 10.07 6.74 35.92
N LYS A 325 9.77 5.62 36.60
CA LYS A 325 10.66 4.46 36.70
C LYS A 325 10.65 3.59 35.45
N GLU A 326 9.64 3.74 34.60
CA GLU A 326 9.53 3.05 33.32
C GLU A 326 10.34 3.75 32.22
N PHE A 327 10.97 4.89 32.53
CA PHE A 327 11.89 5.59 31.63
C PHE A 327 13.31 5.58 32.18
N MET A 328 14.30 5.62 31.28
CA MET A 328 15.70 5.74 31.65
C MET A 328 15.99 7.10 32.27
N ASN A 329 16.79 7.11 33.32
CA ASN A 329 17.41 8.35 33.79
C ASN A 329 18.64 8.71 32.94
N TRP A 330 19.08 9.97 33.05
CA TRP A 330 20.20 10.48 32.26
C TRP A 330 21.55 9.80 32.54
N ASN A 331 21.76 9.21 33.72
CA ASN A 331 22.95 8.39 33.97
C ASN A 331 22.91 7.10 33.12
N GLN A 332 21.76 6.44 33.01
CA GLN A 332 21.59 5.26 32.15
C GLN A 332 21.77 5.62 30.67
N ILE A 333 21.22 6.75 30.22
CA ILE A 333 21.42 7.28 28.85
C ILE A 333 22.91 7.54 28.59
N ARG A 334 23.65 8.12 29.55
CA ARG A 334 25.10 8.29 29.47
C ARG A 334 25.83 6.96 29.36
N GLU A 335 25.41 5.94 30.12
CA GLU A 335 26.00 4.60 30.02
C GLU A 335 25.72 3.95 28.65
N LEU A 336 24.55 4.17 28.03
CA LEU A 336 24.31 3.75 26.64
C LEU A 336 25.32 4.39 25.68
N HIS A 337 25.58 5.68 25.84
CA HIS A 337 26.60 6.36 25.04
C HIS A 337 28.00 5.75 25.23
N LYS A 338 28.42 5.50 26.49
CA LYS A 338 29.71 4.87 26.80
C LYS A 338 29.84 3.45 26.23
N LYS A 339 28.72 2.73 26.09
CA LYS A 339 28.65 1.42 25.43
C LYS A 339 28.78 1.49 23.91
N GLY A 340 28.88 2.69 23.34
CA GLY A 340 29.13 2.93 21.91
C GLY A 340 27.88 3.25 21.10
N PHE A 341 26.70 3.30 21.73
CA PHE A 341 25.46 3.64 21.04
C PHE A 341 25.36 5.15 20.77
N GLU A 342 24.61 5.50 19.73
CA GLU A 342 24.26 6.90 19.47
C GLU A 342 23.10 7.33 20.37
N ILE A 343 23.20 8.55 20.90
CA ILE A 343 22.09 9.25 21.54
C ILE A 343 21.57 10.30 20.56
N GLY A 344 20.31 10.15 20.16
CA GLY A 344 19.56 11.06 19.31
C GLY A 344 18.53 11.87 20.12
N ASN A 345 17.98 12.92 19.51
CA ASN A 345 17.01 13.81 20.16
C ASN A 345 15.56 13.46 19.75
N HIS A 346 14.66 13.31 20.72
CA HIS A 346 13.23 13.06 20.49
C HIS A 346 12.32 14.21 20.98
N SER A 347 12.79 15.44 20.88
CA SER A 347 12.29 16.65 21.57
C SER A 347 12.43 16.56 23.10
N GLY A 348 12.47 17.70 23.78
CA GLY A 348 12.63 17.76 25.24
C GLY A 348 11.59 16.95 26.00
N HIS A 349 10.31 17.14 25.67
CA HIS A 349 9.18 16.58 26.42
C HIS A 349 8.18 15.85 25.51
N HIS A 350 8.68 15.18 24.46
CA HIS A 350 7.87 14.42 23.49
C HIS A 350 6.76 15.28 22.81
N LYS A 351 7.02 16.57 22.58
CA LYS A 351 6.04 17.49 21.99
C LYS A 351 6.00 17.37 20.48
N ASN A 352 4.79 17.33 19.93
CA ASN A 352 4.58 17.45 18.49
C ASN A 352 5.00 18.84 17.99
N LEU A 353 6.11 18.90 17.25
CA LEU A 353 6.70 20.15 16.75
C LEU A 353 5.77 20.93 15.82
N THR A 354 4.87 20.28 15.07
CA THR A 354 3.94 20.97 14.15
C THR A 354 2.85 21.77 14.88
N LYS A 355 2.80 21.69 16.21
CA LYS A 355 1.87 22.45 17.07
C LYS A 355 2.58 23.58 17.84
N LEU A 356 3.89 23.75 17.65
CA LEU A 356 4.70 24.70 18.39
C LEU A 356 5.10 25.89 17.49
N SER A 357 5.33 27.05 18.11
CA SER A 357 5.98 28.16 17.42
C SER A 357 7.47 27.83 17.16
N PRO A 358 8.13 28.51 16.21
CA PRO A 358 9.56 28.31 15.93
C PRO A 358 10.46 28.39 17.17
N ASP A 359 10.21 29.34 18.07
CA ASP A 359 11.00 29.49 19.30
C ASP A 359 10.77 28.33 20.27
N LYS A 360 9.52 27.86 20.38
CA LYS A 360 9.20 26.67 21.19
C LYS A 360 9.80 25.39 20.62
N ILE A 361 9.90 25.25 19.30
CA ILE A 361 10.65 24.15 18.68
C ILE A 361 12.12 24.24 19.08
N LYS A 362 12.73 25.43 19.00
CA LYS A 362 14.14 25.64 19.39
C LYS A 362 14.39 25.32 20.86
N GLU A 363 13.48 25.71 21.75
CA GLU A 363 13.54 25.37 23.18
C GLU A 363 13.51 23.85 23.40
N GLU A 364 12.54 23.15 22.80
CA GLU A 364 12.42 21.68 22.95
C GLU A 364 13.63 20.93 22.40
N VAL A 365 14.20 21.36 21.27
CA VAL A 365 15.40 20.73 20.70
C VAL A 365 16.63 21.02 21.58
N LYS A 366 16.83 22.28 21.99
CA LYS A 366 17.99 22.66 22.82
C LYS A 366 17.97 22.02 24.20
N TYR A 367 16.79 21.74 24.76
CA TYR A 367 16.68 21.05 26.04
C TYR A 367 17.50 19.75 26.07
N ILE A 368 17.35 18.91 25.04
CA ILE A 368 18.09 17.65 24.93
C ILE A 368 19.57 17.89 24.58
N ASP A 369 19.90 18.90 23.78
CA ASP A 369 21.29 19.29 23.52
C ASP A 369 22.02 19.63 24.84
N ASP A 370 21.37 20.43 25.69
CA ASP A 370 21.90 20.89 26.97
C ASP A 370 22.00 19.74 27.99
N LYS A 371 21.01 18.85 28.03
CA LYS A 371 21.07 17.62 28.83
C LYS A 371 22.22 16.71 28.38
N CYS A 372 22.40 16.48 27.09
CA CYS A 372 23.54 15.70 26.59
C CYS A 372 24.86 16.32 27.06
N LYS A 373 25.00 17.65 26.95
CA LYS A 373 26.17 18.37 27.43
C LYS A 373 26.39 18.21 28.94
N GLU A 374 25.34 18.33 29.75
CA GLU A 374 25.38 18.16 31.22
C GLU A 374 25.96 16.78 31.61
N TYR A 375 25.59 15.73 30.87
CA TYR A 375 26.01 14.36 31.15
C TYR A 375 27.28 13.92 30.38
N GLY A 376 27.93 14.86 29.68
CA GLY A 376 29.16 14.58 28.93
C GLY A 376 28.94 13.70 27.70
N ILE A 377 27.75 13.76 27.11
CA ILE A 377 27.36 13.11 25.85
C ILE A 377 27.52 14.15 24.72
N PRO A 378 28.10 13.79 23.56
CA PRO A 378 28.16 14.68 22.41
C PRO A 378 26.79 15.20 22.03
N LYS A 379 26.74 16.43 21.52
CA LYS A 379 25.50 17.02 21.01
C LYS A 379 24.87 16.09 19.96
N PRO A 380 23.57 15.74 20.07
CA PRO A 380 22.90 14.93 19.08
C PRO A 380 22.93 15.56 17.69
N ILE A 381 23.14 14.72 16.67
CA ILE A 381 23.06 15.13 15.26
C ILE A 381 21.87 14.48 14.54
N SER A 382 21.23 13.50 15.16
CA SER A 382 20.05 12.80 14.67
C SER A 382 18.85 13.17 15.51
N PHE A 383 17.70 13.37 14.87
CA PHE A 383 16.42 13.68 15.51
C PHE A 383 15.36 12.63 15.12
N ALA A 384 14.39 12.35 15.99
CA ALA A 384 13.17 11.63 15.64
C ALA A 384 11.96 12.50 15.96
N TYR A 385 11.02 12.65 15.04
CA TYR A 385 9.84 13.49 15.26
C TYR A 385 8.79 12.80 16.14
N PRO A 386 8.41 13.37 17.31
CA PRO A 386 7.33 12.84 18.14
C PRO A 386 6.05 12.62 17.34
N GLY A 387 5.49 11.41 17.47
CA GLY A 387 4.30 10.99 16.73
C GLY A 387 4.46 11.04 15.20
N ASN A 388 5.69 11.03 14.66
CA ASN A 388 6.00 11.11 13.24
C ASN A 388 5.47 12.41 12.56
N ARG A 389 5.28 13.49 13.35
CA ARG A 389 4.72 14.76 12.86
C ARG A 389 5.82 15.78 12.63
N TYR A 390 5.94 16.22 11.38
CA TYR A 390 6.92 17.19 10.94
C TYR A 390 6.35 18.08 9.84
N ASP A 391 7.00 19.20 9.59
CA ASP A 391 6.69 20.18 8.57
C ASP A 391 7.97 20.86 8.05
N THR A 392 7.85 21.85 7.18
CA THR A 392 9.02 22.56 6.63
C THR A 392 9.70 23.46 7.68
N ILE A 393 8.95 23.95 8.67
CA ILE A 393 9.46 24.83 9.73
C ILE A 393 10.37 24.05 10.68
N SER A 394 9.91 22.91 11.17
CA SER A 394 10.67 22.01 12.04
C SER A 394 11.93 21.47 11.35
N GLN A 395 11.85 21.04 10.08
CA GLN A 395 13.03 20.64 9.30
C GLN A 395 14.06 21.77 9.17
N ARG A 396 13.61 22.98 8.85
CA ARG A 396 14.50 24.15 8.75
C ARG A 396 15.20 24.44 10.08
N ILE A 397 14.45 24.43 11.19
CA ILE A 397 15.00 24.71 12.52
C ILE A 397 16.03 23.65 12.93
N LEU A 398 15.76 22.36 12.70
CA LEU A 398 16.73 21.30 12.98
C LEU A 398 18.03 21.53 12.19
N LYS A 399 17.93 21.87 10.91
CA LYS A 399 19.08 22.21 10.07
C LYS A 399 19.85 23.43 10.59
N GLU A 400 19.15 24.50 10.98
CA GLU A 400 19.75 25.70 11.60
C GLU A 400 20.48 25.37 12.91
N LEU A 401 19.97 24.41 13.68
CA LEU A 401 20.57 23.95 14.94
C LEU A 401 21.70 22.94 14.73
N GLY A 402 22.04 22.58 13.48
CA GLY A 402 23.17 21.71 13.15
C GLY A 402 22.87 20.21 13.19
N TYR A 403 21.59 19.82 13.23
CA TYR A 403 21.20 18.43 13.02
C TYR A 403 21.48 18.04 11.57
N GLN A 404 21.82 16.77 11.36
CA GLN A 404 22.13 16.19 10.06
C GLN A 404 21.02 15.25 9.59
N PHE A 405 20.41 14.51 10.51
CA PHE A 405 19.39 13.53 10.20
C PHE A 405 18.14 13.78 11.03
N ALA A 406 16.96 13.61 10.44
CA ALA A 406 15.70 13.54 11.16
C ALA A 406 14.80 12.44 10.61
N ARG A 407 14.38 11.53 11.48
CA ARG A 407 13.54 10.37 11.18
C ARG A 407 12.07 10.68 11.43
N THR A 408 11.23 10.17 10.55
CA THR A 408 9.78 10.06 10.69
C THR A 408 9.35 8.59 10.54
N GLY A 409 8.05 8.34 10.70
CA GLY A 409 7.44 7.02 10.58
C GLY A 409 6.99 6.70 9.16
N GLY A 410 6.28 5.58 9.01
CA GLY A 410 5.74 5.11 7.75
C GLY A 410 5.93 3.62 7.58
N ALA A 411 6.33 3.24 6.36
CA ALA A 411 6.69 1.87 5.98
C ALA A 411 7.44 1.90 4.63
N LYS A 412 8.55 2.66 4.56
CA LYS A 412 9.35 2.83 3.35
C LYS A 412 10.84 2.73 3.69
N TYR A 413 11.63 2.10 2.84
CA TYR A 413 13.08 2.16 2.91
C TYR A 413 13.57 3.59 2.65
N TYR A 414 14.61 3.99 3.37
CA TYR A 414 15.30 5.23 3.14
C TYR A 414 16.26 5.10 1.95
N LYS A 415 16.15 6.03 0.99
CA LYS A 415 17.05 6.14 -0.16
C LYS A 415 17.86 7.42 -0.02
N ALA A 416 19.11 7.33 0.41
CA ALA A 416 19.94 8.50 0.74
C ALA A 416 20.09 9.50 -0.42
N ASP A 417 20.06 9.03 -1.66
CA ASP A 417 20.18 9.85 -2.88
C ASP A 417 18.89 10.59 -3.27
N LYS A 418 17.75 10.25 -2.66
CA LYS A 418 16.42 10.70 -3.10
C LYS A 418 15.58 11.32 -1.99
N ASP A 419 15.69 10.77 -0.80
CA ASP A 419 14.87 11.14 0.34
C ASP A 419 15.58 12.22 1.17
N SER A 420 14.81 13.15 1.73
CA SER A 420 15.35 14.18 2.61
C SER A 420 15.99 13.54 3.84
N GLU A 421 17.23 13.94 4.15
CA GLU A 421 17.92 13.59 5.39
C GLU A 421 17.13 14.04 6.63
N PHE A 422 16.22 15.02 6.49
CA PHE A 422 15.34 15.52 7.55
C PHE A 422 13.92 14.93 7.49
N ALA A 423 13.68 13.90 6.68
CA ALA A 423 12.41 13.17 6.64
C ALA A 423 12.64 11.68 6.34
N ILE A 424 13.62 11.08 7.03
CA ILE A 424 14.02 9.69 6.85
C ILE A 424 12.85 8.79 7.25
N PRO A 425 12.29 7.98 6.33
CA PRO A 425 11.19 7.08 6.64
C PRO A 425 11.69 5.90 7.46
N SER A 426 10.77 5.28 8.20
CA SER A 426 11.07 4.09 9.00
C SER A 426 9.86 3.17 9.13
N PHE A 427 10.11 1.94 9.58
CA PHE A 427 9.10 0.95 9.88
C PHE A 427 8.97 0.79 11.39
N THR A 428 7.80 1.13 11.92
CA THR A 428 7.46 0.81 13.32
C THR A 428 7.38 -0.70 13.51
N VAL A 429 8.00 -1.19 14.56
CA VAL A 429 8.01 -2.59 14.96
C VAL A 429 7.16 -2.72 16.23
N ILE A 430 6.19 -3.64 16.20
CA ILE A 430 5.23 -3.92 17.27
C ILE A 430 4.95 -5.42 17.23
N SER A 431 4.83 -6.07 18.39
CA SER A 431 4.48 -7.50 18.48
C SER A 431 2.99 -7.72 18.27
N SER A 432 2.58 -7.62 17.01
CA SER A 432 1.25 -8.01 16.52
C SER A 432 1.37 -8.52 15.08
N ASP A 433 0.53 -9.46 14.67
CA ASP A 433 0.61 -10.13 13.37
C ASP A 433 0.85 -9.17 12.19
N LYS A 434 0.13 -8.04 12.17
CA LYS A 434 0.27 -7.03 11.11
C LYS A 434 1.68 -6.43 11.07
N TYR A 435 2.23 -6.04 12.20
CA TYR A 435 3.51 -5.31 12.28
C TYR A 435 4.70 -6.27 12.25
N GLU A 436 4.56 -7.47 12.81
CA GLU A 436 5.59 -8.50 12.71
C GLU A 436 5.80 -8.93 11.26
N ASN A 437 4.71 -9.29 10.55
CA ASN A 437 4.79 -9.67 9.14
C ASN A 437 5.39 -8.55 8.29
N ARG A 438 4.95 -7.30 8.47
CA ARG A 438 5.51 -6.14 7.77
C ARG A 438 7.01 -5.96 8.01
N THR A 439 7.47 -6.18 9.24
CA THR A 439 8.88 -6.05 9.61
C THR A 439 9.71 -7.16 8.98
N LEU A 440 9.23 -8.41 9.02
CA LEU A 440 9.88 -9.55 8.40
C LEU A 440 9.94 -9.41 6.88
N GLU A 441 8.86 -8.96 6.24
CA GLU A 441 8.85 -8.66 4.82
C GLU A 441 9.85 -7.56 4.45
N ALA A 442 9.95 -6.50 5.27
CA ALA A 442 10.93 -5.45 5.03
C ALA A 442 12.38 -5.96 5.14
N LEU A 443 12.65 -6.82 6.13
CA LEU A 443 13.96 -7.45 6.32
C LEU A 443 14.33 -8.42 5.18
N GLN A 444 13.35 -9.11 4.62
CA GLN A 444 13.55 -10.07 3.53
C GLN A 444 13.72 -9.41 2.16
N ASN A 445 13.10 -8.24 1.96
CA ASN A 445 13.02 -7.58 0.65
C ASN A 445 13.91 -6.34 0.50
N ILE A 446 14.69 -5.97 1.53
CA ILE A 446 15.65 -4.87 1.45
C ILE A 446 16.67 -5.11 0.32
N LYS A 447 16.96 -4.07 -0.46
CA LYS A 447 17.96 -4.07 -1.54
C LYS A 447 19.27 -3.47 -1.03
N GLU A 448 20.39 -3.77 -1.69
CA GLU A 448 21.72 -3.29 -1.26
C GLU A 448 21.84 -1.76 -1.27
N GLU A 449 21.13 -1.08 -2.19
CA GLU A 449 21.10 0.38 -2.29
C GLU A 449 20.13 1.06 -1.31
N ASP A 450 19.28 0.27 -0.63
CA ASP A 450 18.26 0.77 0.28
C ASP A 450 18.74 0.67 1.74
N ILE A 451 18.27 1.60 2.57
CA ILE A 451 18.53 1.58 4.02
C ILE A 451 17.20 1.29 4.73
N LEU A 452 17.15 0.22 5.50
CA LEU A 452 15.99 -0.10 6.33
C LEU A 452 16.16 0.50 7.71
N VAL A 453 15.32 1.48 8.06
CA VAL A 453 15.27 2.04 9.40
C VAL A 453 14.12 1.41 10.16
N LEU A 454 14.42 0.69 11.23
CA LEU A 454 13.45 0.07 12.13
C LEU A 454 13.28 0.91 13.38
N THR A 455 12.04 1.03 13.83
CA THR A 455 11.65 1.86 14.97
C THR A 455 10.94 1.05 16.01
N PHE A 456 11.54 1.02 17.19
CA PHE A 456 11.01 0.35 18.35
C PHE A 456 10.67 1.37 19.43
N HIS A 457 9.65 1.07 20.22
CA HIS A 457 9.36 1.77 21.48
C HIS A 457 9.87 0.87 22.62
N GLY A 458 9.08 0.63 23.67
CA GLY A 458 9.49 -0.28 24.74
C GLY A 458 9.57 -1.75 24.31
N ILE A 459 10.57 -2.47 24.85
CA ILE A 459 10.80 -3.91 24.63
C ILE A 459 10.91 -4.67 25.97
N PRO A 460 9.78 -5.03 26.60
CA PRO A 460 8.42 -4.55 26.29
C PRO A 460 8.19 -3.13 26.81
N ASP A 461 7.18 -2.48 26.23
CA ASP A 461 6.59 -1.24 26.71
C ASP A 461 5.47 -1.57 27.72
N ILE A 462 5.62 -1.08 28.95
CA ILE A 462 4.69 -1.36 30.05
C ILE A 462 3.55 -0.33 30.09
N LEU A 463 3.85 0.92 29.78
CA LEU A 463 2.88 2.02 29.86
C LEU A 463 2.05 2.15 28.58
N HIS A 464 2.61 1.75 27.43
CA HIS A 464 2.01 1.85 26.11
C HIS A 464 2.01 0.50 25.39
N PRO A 465 1.20 -0.48 25.84
CA PRO A 465 1.22 -1.84 25.32
C PRO A 465 0.91 -1.93 23.81
N ASP A 466 0.18 -0.96 23.25
CA ASP A 466 -0.12 -0.89 21.81
C ASP A 466 1.12 -0.69 20.93
N TYR A 467 2.23 -0.22 21.50
CA TYR A 467 3.50 0.01 20.80
C TYR A 467 4.61 -0.96 21.22
N THR A 468 4.26 -1.95 22.06
CA THR A 468 5.21 -2.89 22.63
C THR A 468 5.80 -3.82 21.57
N THR A 469 7.10 -4.10 21.68
CA THR A 469 7.74 -5.21 20.97
C THR A 469 8.16 -6.26 21.98
N SER A 470 7.86 -7.52 21.73
CA SER A 470 8.32 -8.59 22.61
C SER A 470 9.85 -8.77 22.52
N ILE A 471 10.45 -9.19 23.63
CA ILE A 471 11.89 -9.48 23.68
C ILE A 471 12.25 -10.57 22.66
N ASP A 472 11.40 -11.57 22.50
CA ASP A 472 11.65 -12.67 21.57
C ASP A 472 11.55 -12.23 20.11
N PHE A 473 10.61 -11.34 19.78
CA PHE A 473 10.57 -10.79 18.43
C PHE A 473 11.80 -9.93 18.11
N LEU A 474 12.29 -9.13 19.06
CA LEU A 474 13.57 -8.43 18.91
C LEU A 474 14.71 -9.43 18.67
N LYS A 475 14.84 -10.48 19.49
CA LYS A 475 15.90 -11.49 19.31
C LYS A 475 15.84 -12.12 17.92
N ASN A 476 14.65 -12.46 17.43
CA ASN A 476 14.46 -13.03 16.10
C ASN A 476 14.95 -12.07 15.01
N ILE A 477 14.66 -10.78 15.13
CA ILE A 477 15.18 -9.75 14.21
C ILE A 477 16.70 -9.70 14.27
N LEU A 478 17.30 -9.62 15.47
CA LEU A 478 18.76 -9.51 15.62
C LEU A 478 19.49 -10.76 15.09
N GLU A 479 18.95 -11.95 15.34
CA GLU A 479 19.47 -13.21 14.81
C GLU A 479 19.40 -13.24 13.28
N TYR A 480 18.26 -12.85 12.71
CA TYR A 480 18.10 -12.74 11.26
C TYR A 480 19.12 -11.77 10.63
N LEU A 481 19.31 -10.59 11.22
CA LEU A 481 20.29 -9.59 10.75
C LEU A 481 21.72 -10.16 10.76
N LYS A 482 22.07 -10.92 11.81
CA LYS A 482 23.37 -11.56 11.94
C LYS A 482 23.57 -12.65 10.89
N ASP A 483 22.58 -13.51 10.72
CA ASP A 483 22.63 -14.63 9.77
C ASP A 483 22.73 -14.16 8.32
N LYS A 484 22.01 -13.10 7.96
CA LYS A 484 22.09 -12.45 6.65
C LYS A 484 23.32 -11.54 6.50
N LYS A 485 24.10 -11.35 7.58
CA LYS A 485 25.31 -10.52 7.62
C LYS A 485 25.05 -9.08 7.16
N TYR A 486 23.88 -8.55 7.48
CA TYR A 486 23.53 -7.15 7.19
C TYR A 486 24.45 -6.20 7.95
N GLU A 487 24.68 -5.02 7.38
CA GLU A 487 25.45 -3.98 8.03
C GLU A 487 24.51 -3.20 8.97
N VAL A 488 24.63 -3.42 10.28
CA VAL A 488 23.77 -2.76 11.27
C VAL A 488 24.48 -1.53 11.84
N VAL A 489 23.97 -0.35 11.50
CA VAL A 489 24.62 0.94 11.79
C VAL A 489 23.71 1.85 12.62
N ALA A 490 24.29 2.88 13.25
CA ALA A 490 23.53 3.95 13.87
C ALA A 490 23.17 5.04 12.84
N MET A 491 22.17 5.88 13.12
CA MET A 491 21.78 7.01 12.26
C MET A 491 22.96 7.96 11.98
N LYS A 492 23.81 8.25 12.97
CA LYS A 492 25.03 9.08 12.79
C LYS A 492 26.04 8.52 11.80
N ASP A 493 25.99 7.21 11.54
CA ASP A 493 26.92 6.52 10.65
C ASP A 493 26.40 6.49 9.20
N LEU A 494 25.24 7.10 8.92
CA LEU A 494 24.76 7.30 7.55
C LEU A 494 25.68 8.31 6.85
N GLU A 495 26.15 7.95 5.65
CA GLU A 495 26.97 8.82 4.81
C GLU A 495 26.09 9.88 4.13
N LYS A 496 26.64 11.08 3.92
CA LYS A 496 26.02 12.15 3.12
C LYS A 496 26.26 11.94 1.62
#